data_AF-Q3J6E6-F1
#
_entry.id   AF-Q3J6E6-F1
#
_cell.length_a   1.000
_cell.length_b   1.000
_cell.length_c   1.000
_cell.angle_alpha   90.00
_cell.angle_beta   90.00
_cell.angle_gamma   90.00
#
_symmetry.space_group_name_H-M   'P 1'
#
loop_
_entity.id
_entity.type
_entity.pdbx_description
1 polymer ?
#
loop_
_entity_poly.entity_id
_entity_poly.type
_entity_poly.pdbx_seq_one_letter_code
_entity_poly.pdbx_strand_id
1 'polypeptide(L)'
;MSRLLRAAILLVFLASCGGGRYSPPRDLENACSIVAERPQYYRAMKATERRWGIPVSVQMATIHQESKFVGNARTPHQFLLGIIPMGRQSSAYGYSQALDGTWEEYMDERRKRRARRDRIEDATDFMGWYMDGTTRRLGIPKWDATNQYLAYHEGRTGYSRGSHNAKPWLLAVAQRVGDREQRYRAQLTSCRR
;
A
#
# COMPACT_ATOMS: atom_id res chain seq x y z
N MET A 1 -43.38 -7.41 -24.40
CA MET A 1 -41.92 -7.28 -24.18
C MET A 1 -41.31 -8.67 -24.05
N SER A 2 -40.45 -9.04 -25.00
CA SER A 2 -39.88 -10.39 -25.12
C SER A 2 -39.16 -10.83 -23.83
N ARG A 3 -39.33 -12.09 -23.43
CA ARG A 3 -38.61 -12.71 -22.30
C ARG A 3 -37.08 -12.58 -22.46
N LEU A 4 -36.60 -12.49 -23.70
CA LEU A 4 -35.19 -12.26 -24.04
C LEU A 4 -34.71 -10.85 -23.70
N LEU A 5 -35.56 -9.83 -23.87
CA LEU A 5 -35.25 -8.44 -23.49
C LEU A 5 -35.16 -8.28 -21.97
N ARG A 6 -36.01 -9.00 -21.21
CA ARG A 6 -35.93 -9.02 -19.74
C ARG A 6 -34.68 -9.73 -19.23
N ALA A 7 -34.27 -10.82 -19.88
CA ALA A 7 -33.04 -11.55 -19.55
C ALA A 7 -31.77 -10.74 -19.89
N ALA A 8 -31.77 -10.01 -21.01
CA ALA A 8 -30.65 -9.13 -21.38
C ALA A 8 -30.47 -7.97 -20.40
N ILE A 9 -31.57 -7.36 -19.92
CA ILE A 9 -31.52 -6.30 -18.90
C ILE A 9 -30.97 -6.85 -17.57
N LEU A 10 -31.39 -8.05 -17.15
CA LEU A 10 -30.87 -8.72 -15.94
C LEU A 10 -29.36 -9.06 -16.04
N LEU A 11 -28.87 -9.46 -17.21
CA LEU A 11 -27.45 -9.71 -17.46
C LEU A 11 -26.60 -8.43 -17.42
N VAL A 12 -27.13 -7.29 -17.89
CA VAL A 12 -26.45 -5.98 -17.79
C VAL A 12 -26.39 -5.50 -16.34
N PHE A 13 -27.42 -5.77 -15.52
CA PHE A 13 -27.38 -5.43 -14.09
C PHE A 13 -26.42 -6.30 -13.28
N LEU A 14 -26.24 -7.58 -13.62
CA LEU A 14 -25.27 -8.46 -12.97
C LEU A 14 -23.81 -8.11 -13.29
N ALA A 15 -23.54 -7.48 -14.44
CA ALA A 15 -22.21 -6.99 -14.81
C ALA A 15 -21.79 -5.70 -14.07
N SER A 16 -22.71 -5.03 -13.37
CA SER A 16 -22.44 -3.76 -12.67
C SER A 16 -21.90 -3.96 -11.24
N CYS A 17 -21.92 -5.19 -10.70
CA CYS A 17 -21.34 -5.52 -9.40
C CYS A 17 -19.90 -6.07 -9.52
N GLY A 18 -19.07 -5.44 -10.35
CA GLY A 18 -17.67 -5.83 -10.60
C GLY A 18 -16.62 -5.07 -9.79
N GLY A 19 -16.98 -4.37 -8.72
CA GLY A 19 -16.02 -3.75 -7.80
C GLY A 19 -15.59 -4.77 -6.74
N GLY A 20 -14.68 -5.68 -7.08
CA GLY A 20 -14.21 -6.70 -6.13
C GLY A 20 -13.64 -6.09 -4.85
N ARG A 21 -13.65 -6.85 -3.74
CA ARG A 21 -13.09 -6.46 -2.42
C ARG A 21 -11.68 -5.87 -2.47
N TYR A 22 -10.92 -6.17 -3.53
CA TYR A 22 -9.54 -5.78 -3.74
C TYR A 22 -9.34 -4.82 -4.93
N SER A 23 -10.40 -4.23 -5.51
CA SER A 23 -10.25 -3.28 -6.61
C SER A 23 -9.70 -1.94 -6.12
N PRO A 24 -8.85 -1.26 -6.92
CA PRO A 24 -8.36 0.07 -6.57
C PRO A 24 -9.53 1.08 -6.51
N PRO A 25 -9.44 2.13 -5.69
CA PRO A 25 -10.31 3.30 -5.82
C PRO A 25 -10.26 3.89 -7.23
N ARG A 26 -11.36 4.51 -7.68
CA ARG A 26 -11.49 4.98 -9.07
C ARG A 26 -10.60 6.16 -9.41
N ASP A 27 -10.40 7.08 -8.44
CA ASP A 27 -9.54 8.23 -8.59
C ASP A 27 -8.43 8.17 -7.55
N LEU A 28 -7.25 7.74 -8.00
CA LEU A 28 -6.06 7.61 -7.17
C LEU A 28 -5.33 8.93 -6.96
N GLU A 29 -5.63 9.99 -7.70
CA GLU A 29 -4.91 11.27 -7.60
C GLU A 29 -5.60 12.25 -6.62
N ASN A 30 -6.75 11.84 -6.06
CA ASN A 30 -7.54 12.61 -5.10
C ASN A 30 -7.79 11.83 -3.79
N ALA A 31 -7.13 12.25 -2.71
CA ALA A 31 -7.27 11.66 -1.39
C ALA A 31 -8.71 11.73 -0.85
N CYS A 32 -9.44 12.83 -1.07
CA CYS A 32 -10.83 12.93 -0.61
C CYS A 32 -11.73 11.92 -1.33
N SER A 33 -11.49 11.69 -2.62
CA SER A 33 -12.20 10.67 -3.39
C SER A 33 -11.91 9.27 -2.83
N ILE A 34 -10.64 8.93 -2.58
CA ILE A 34 -10.25 7.65 -1.97
C ILE A 34 -10.91 7.45 -0.61
N VAL A 35 -10.90 8.47 0.25
CA VAL A 35 -11.48 8.42 1.60
C VAL A 35 -13.00 8.27 1.55
N ALA A 36 -13.68 8.99 0.64
CA ALA A 36 -15.12 8.88 0.45
C ALA A 36 -15.53 7.50 -0.11
N GLU A 37 -14.74 6.95 -1.05
CA GLU A 37 -15.02 5.65 -1.66
C GLU A 37 -14.66 4.47 -0.75
N ARG A 38 -13.66 4.63 0.13
CA ARG A 38 -13.13 3.59 1.03
C ARG A 38 -12.89 4.15 2.44
N PRO A 39 -13.95 4.48 3.20
CA PRO A 39 -13.81 5.06 4.54
C PRO A 39 -13.10 4.12 5.53
N GLN A 40 -13.10 2.81 5.30
CA GLN A 40 -12.31 1.85 6.07
C GLN A 40 -10.79 2.05 5.93
N TYR A 41 -10.30 2.47 4.75
CA TYR A 41 -8.87 2.75 4.55
C TYR A 41 -8.44 3.94 5.40
N TYR A 42 -9.24 5.00 5.39
CA TYR A 42 -8.99 6.18 6.22
C TYR A 42 -8.99 5.85 7.72
N ARG A 43 -9.98 5.06 8.18
CA ARG A 43 -10.05 4.61 9.59
C ARG A 43 -8.82 3.80 9.99
N ALA A 44 -8.36 2.88 9.15
CA ALA A 44 -7.16 2.09 9.36
C ALA A 44 -5.90 2.98 9.45
N MET A 45 -5.70 3.87 8.47
CA MET A 45 -4.54 4.77 8.46
C MET A 45 -4.55 5.75 9.63
N LYS A 46 -5.71 6.27 10.04
CA LYS A 46 -5.84 7.10 11.24
C LYS A 46 -5.54 6.33 12.52
N ALA A 47 -5.90 5.05 12.61
CA ALA A 47 -5.55 4.22 13.76
C ALA A 47 -4.02 4.01 13.84
N THR A 48 -3.39 3.74 12.70
CA THR A 48 -1.94 3.64 12.58
C THR A 48 -1.25 4.95 12.92
N GLU A 49 -1.75 6.08 12.44
CA GLU A 49 -1.21 7.41 12.77
C GLU A 49 -1.27 7.68 14.27
N ARG A 50 -2.39 7.38 14.93
CA ARG A 50 -2.50 7.51 16.39
C ARG A 50 -1.52 6.62 17.16
N ARG A 51 -1.26 5.41 16.64
CA ARG A 51 -0.40 4.43 17.32
C ARG A 51 1.09 4.71 17.11
N TRP A 52 1.47 5.04 15.88
CA TRP A 52 2.87 5.08 15.44
C TRP A 52 3.33 6.49 15.06
N GLY A 53 2.44 7.48 14.97
CA GLY A 53 2.76 8.85 14.57
C GLY A 53 3.10 9.01 13.10
N ILE A 54 2.86 8.00 12.25
CA ILE A 54 3.06 8.08 10.80
C ILE A 54 1.85 8.78 10.17
N PRO A 55 2.01 9.94 9.51
CA PRO A 55 0.88 10.67 8.93
C PRO A 55 0.06 9.83 7.95
N VAL A 56 -1.25 10.06 7.90
CA VAL A 56 -2.14 9.39 6.93
C VAL A 56 -1.66 9.60 5.49
N SER A 57 -1.17 10.79 5.14
CA SER A 57 -0.66 11.12 3.81
C SER A 57 0.55 10.26 3.43
N VAL A 58 1.48 10.02 4.35
CA VAL A 58 2.68 9.18 4.15
C VAL A 58 2.27 7.73 3.91
N GLN A 59 1.36 7.21 4.73
CA GLN A 59 0.82 5.85 4.56
C GLN A 59 0.10 5.72 3.21
N MET A 60 -0.76 6.67 2.87
CA MET A 60 -1.57 6.67 1.65
C MET A 60 -0.70 6.73 0.38
N ALA A 61 0.33 7.60 0.37
CA ALA A 61 1.27 7.72 -0.75
C ALA A 61 2.11 6.45 -0.94
N THR A 62 2.52 5.81 0.16
CA THR A 62 3.27 4.56 0.12
C THR A 62 2.39 3.41 -0.38
N ILE A 63 1.17 3.24 0.16
CA ILE A 63 0.23 2.20 -0.31
C ILE A 63 -0.11 2.38 -1.79
N HIS A 64 -0.27 3.62 -2.25
CA HIS A 64 -0.48 3.91 -3.67
C HIS A 64 0.66 3.35 -4.52
N GLN A 65 1.91 3.61 -4.12
CA GLN A 65 3.08 3.15 -4.86
C GLN A 65 3.25 1.63 -4.81
N GLU A 66 3.01 1.01 -3.65
CA GLU A 66 3.21 -0.42 -3.43
C GLU A 66 2.14 -1.28 -4.10
N SER A 67 0.87 -0.87 -4.01
CA SER A 67 -0.24 -1.74 -4.42
C SER A 67 -1.32 -1.02 -5.20
N LYS A 68 -1.27 0.31 -5.35
CA LYS A 68 -2.39 1.11 -5.86
C LYS A 68 -3.69 0.82 -5.11
N PHE A 69 -3.59 0.49 -3.81
CA PHE A 69 -4.69 0.04 -2.95
C PHE A 69 -5.36 -1.29 -3.38
N VAL A 70 -4.63 -2.14 -4.11
CA VAL A 70 -5.07 -3.49 -4.45
C VAL A 70 -4.63 -4.44 -3.34
N GLY A 71 -5.58 -4.84 -2.49
CA GLY A 71 -5.26 -5.60 -1.27
C GLY A 71 -4.73 -7.01 -1.50
N ASN A 72 -4.78 -7.56 -2.72
CA ASN A 72 -4.18 -8.85 -3.06
C ASN A 72 -3.05 -8.73 -4.10
N ALA A 73 -2.44 -7.54 -4.24
CA ALA A 73 -1.32 -7.32 -5.14
C ALA A 73 -0.19 -8.32 -4.87
N ARG A 74 0.32 -8.96 -5.93
CA ARG A 74 1.40 -9.97 -5.89
C ARG A 74 2.38 -9.69 -7.01
N THR A 75 3.65 -9.98 -6.78
CA THR A 75 4.68 -9.86 -7.81
C THR A 75 4.49 -10.86 -8.95
N PRO A 76 4.92 -10.53 -10.19
CA PRO A 76 4.80 -11.44 -11.33
C PRO A 76 5.46 -12.81 -11.08
N HIS A 77 4.95 -13.83 -11.78
CA HIS A 77 5.58 -15.13 -11.80
C HIS A 77 6.92 -15.06 -12.57
N GLN A 78 7.92 -15.77 -12.06
CA GLN A 78 9.15 -16.04 -12.81
C GLN A 78 8.99 -17.35 -13.57
N PHE A 79 9.48 -17.37 -14.81
CA PHE A 79 9.43 -18.54 -15.69
C PHE A 79 10.85 -18.97 -16.07
N LEU A 80 11.18 -20.25 -15.86
CA LEU A 80 12.36 -20.90 -16.42
C LEU A 80 12.10 -21.21 -17.90
N LEU A 81 13.06 -20.83 -18.76
CA LEU A 81 12.96 -20.97 -20.23
C LEU A 81 11.72 -20.29 -20.85
N GLY A 82 11.11 -19.33 -20.14
CA GLY A 82 9.91 -18.62 -20.58
C GLY A 82 8.59 -19.38 -20.44
N ILE A 83 8.59 -20.65 -20.00
CA ILE A 83 7.37 -21.49 -19.97
C ILE A 83 7.14 -22.27 -18.67
N ILE A 84 8.16 -22.55 -17.86
CA ILE A 84 8.00 -23.32 -16.61
C ILE A 84 7.91 -22.35 -15.42
N PRO A 85 6.78 -22.22 -14.73
CA PRO A 85 6.66 -21.31 -13.59
C PRO A 85 7.52 -21.80 -12.41
N MET A 86 8.53 -21.01 -12.03
CA MET A 86 9.47 -21.32 -10.92
C MET A 86 9.04 -20.75 -9.57
N GLY A 87 7.97 -19.97 -9.54
CA GLY A 87 7.55 -19.21 -8.37
C GLY A 87 7.24 -17.76 -8.73
N ARG A 88 7.19 -16.88 -7.73
CA ARG A 88 7.05 -15.43 -7.92
C ARG A 88 8.39 -14.74 -7.72
N GLN A 89 8.56 -13.57 -8.33
CA GLN A 89 9.79 -12.79 -8.22
C GLN A 89 10.16 -12.43 -6.78
N SER A 90 9.15 -12.27 -5.92
CA SER A 90 9.36 -12.15 -4.48
C SER A 90 8.12 -12.63 -3.73
N SER A 91 8.26 -12.78 -2.41
CA SER A 91 7.12 -13.07 -1.52
C SER A 91 6.30 -11.81 -1.17
N ALA A 92 6.55 -10.67 -1.82
CA ALA A 92 5.83 -9.44 -1.55
C ALA A 92 4.33 -9.60 -1.89
N TYR A 93 3.48 -9.24 -0.93
CA TYR A 93 2.05 -9.48 -1.03
C TYR A 93 1.23 -8.41 -0.29
N GLY A 94 0.06 -8.12 -0.85
CA GLY A 94 -0.98 -7.32 -0.23
C GLY A 94 -0.75 -5.81 -0.31
N TYR A 95 -1.46 -5.04 0.52
CA TYR A 95 -1.39 -3.58 0.47
C TYR A 95 0.01 -3.02 0.73
N SER A 96 0.74 -3.67 1.64
CA SER A 96 2.06 -3.23 2.12
C SER A 96 3.23 -3.78 1.31
N GLN A 97 2.99 -4.74 0.39
CA GLN A 97 4.02 -5.49 -0.33
C GLN A 97 5.13 -6.06 0.57
N ALA A 98 4.80 -6.39 1.83
CA ALA A 98 5.77 -6.92 2.78
C ALA A 98 6.24 -8.32 2.37
N LEU A 99 7.55 -8.57 2.51
CA LEU A 99 8.17 -9.89 2.37
C LEU A 99 7.79 -10.81 3.54
N ASP A 100 7.96 -12.12 3.37
CA ASP A 100 7.54 -13.11 4.37
C ASP A 100 8.28 -12.93 5.69
N GLY A 101 9.62 -12.90 5.65
CA GLY A 101 10.42 -12.75 6.86
C GLY A 101 10.15 -11.45 7.62
N THR A 102 9.98 -10.32 6.92
CA THR A 102 9.68 -9.03 7.58
C THR A 102 8.28 -9.02 8.18
N TRP A 103 7.32 -9.68 7.52
CA TRP A 103 5.97 -9.80 8.05
C TRP A 103 5.91 -10.70 9.29
N GLU A 104 6.68 -11.79 9.31
CA GLU A 104 6.81 -12.68 10.46
C GLU A 104 7.42 -11.95 11.67
N GLU A 105 8.50 -11.20 11.47
CA GLU A 105 9.11 -10.35 12.51
C GLU A 105 8.08 -9.40 13.14
N TYR A 106 7.28 -8.73 12.31
CA TYR A 106 6.18 -7.90 12.79
C TYR A 106 5.13 -8.70 13.57
N MET A 107 4.69 -9.86 13.06
CA MET A 107 3.68 -10.68 13.75
C MET A 107 4.17 -11.12 15.12
N ASP A 108 5.44 -11.46 15.25
CA ASP A 108 6.03 -11.91 16.50
C ASP A 108 6.20 -10.76 17.49
N GLU A 109 6.84 -9.65 17.06
CA GLU A 109 7.03 -8.47 17.91
C GLU A 109 5.70 -7.84 18.36
N ARG A 110 4.69 -7.86 17.50
CA ARG A 110 3.37 -7.28 17.78
C ARG A 110 2.38 -8.29 18.36
N ARG A 111 2.78 -9.55 18.55
CA ARG A 111 1.93 -10.65 19.02
C ARG A 111 0.65 -10.81 18.19
N LYS A 112 0.76 -10.61 16.87
CA LYS A 112 -0.35 -10.58 15.90
C LYS A 112 -0.38 -11.82 14.99
N ARG A 113 -0.46 -13.02 15.58
CA ARG A 113 -0.44 -14.31 14.86
C ARG A 113 -1.55 -14.51 13.81
N ARG A 114 -2.59 -13.67 13.81
CA ARG A 114 -3.72 -13.74 12.86
C ARG A 114 -3.74 -12.55 11.87
N ALA A 115 -2.71 -11.71 11.86
CA ALA A 115 -2.63 -10.58 10.95
C ALA A 115 -2.50 -11.06 9.51
N ARG A 116 -3.14 -10.35 8.58
CA ARG A 116 -3.11 -10.69 7.15
C ARG A 116 -2.72 -9.49 6.29
N ARG A 117 -1.79 -9.69 5.35
CA ARG A 117 -1.27 -8.62 4.47
C ARG A 117 -2.33 -8.02 3.54
N ASP A 118 -3.41 -8.76 3.30
CA ASP A 118 -4.54 -8.33 2.48
C ASP A 118 -5.64 -7.61 3.25
N ARG A 119 -5.47 -7.41 4.57
CA ARG A 119 -6.33 -6.57 5.39
C ARG A 119 -5.68 -5.22 5.58
N ILE A 120 -6.39 -4.17 5.21
CA ILE A 120 -5.87 -2.80 5.26
C ILE A 120 -5.45 -2.39 6.68
N GLU A 121 -6.15 -2.86 7.71
CA GLU A 121 -5.86 -2.58 9.11
C GLU A 121 -4.52 -3.19 9.54
N ASP A 122 -4.26 -4.43 9.14
CA ASP A 122 -3.01 -5.12 9.48
C ASP A 122 -1.84 -4.59 8.64
N ALA A 123 -2.07 -4.31 7.36
CA ALA A 123 -1.07 -3.77 6.46
C ALA A 123 -0.63 -2.35 6.85
N THR A 124 -1.58 -1.46 7.17
CA THR A 124 -1.24 -0.11 7.65
C THR A 124 -0.53 -0.16 8.99
N ASP A 125 -0.94 -1.03 9.93
CA ASP A 125 -0.25 -1.18 11.21
C ASP A 125 1.18 -1.70 11.05
N PHE A 126 1.40 -2.65 10.14
CA PHE A 126 2.74 -3.11 9.74
C PHE A 126 3.58 -1.96 9.20
N MET A 127 3.03 -1.15 8.28
CA MET A 127 3.75 0.00 7.74
C MET A 127 4.10 1.02 8.84
N GLY A 128 3.16 1.26 9.76
CA GLY A 128 3.39 2.11 10.94
C GLY A 128 4.52 1.60 11.84
N TRP A 129 4.51 0.31 12.19
CA TRP A 129 5.57 -0.34 12.96
C TRP A 129 6.91 -0.23 12.24
N TYR A 130 6.94 -0.50 10.93
CA TYR A 130 8.17 -0.47 10.16
C TYR A 130 8.75 0.95 10.09
N MET A 131 7.95 1.95 9.71
CA MET A 131 8.37 3.34 9.57
C MET A 131 8.74 3.97 10.93
N ASP A 132 8.04 3.63 12.02
CA ASP A 132 8.46 4.06 13.36
C ASP A 132 9.82 3.47 13.73
N GLY A 133 10.05 2.18 13.48
CA GLY A 133 11.37 1.56 13.66
C GLY A 133 12.45 2.19 12.78
N THR A 134 12.09 2.61 11.58
CA THR A 134 12.97 3.37 10.67
C THR A 134 13.34 4.72 11.27
N THR A 135 12.37 5.49 11.78
CA THR A 135 12.64 6.74 12.50
C THR A 135 13.54 6.51 13.70
N ARG A 136 13.27 5.50 14.53
CA ARG A 136 14.08 5.21 15.73
C ARG A 136 15.52 4.80 15.40
N ARG A 137 15.74 4.06 14.30
CA ARG A 137 17.06 3.52 13.95
C ARG A 137 17.89 4.45 13.07
N LEU A 138 17.24 5.21 12.18
CA LEU A 138 17.91 6.01 11.15
C LEU A 138 17.69 7.52 11.31
N GLY A 139 16.85 7.95 12.27
CA GLY A 139 16.54 9.37 12.47
C GLY A 139 15.66 10.00 11.39
N ILE A 140 15.16 9.20 10.42
CA ILE A 140 14.32 9.71 9.34
C ILE A 140 12.99 10.20 9.93
N PRO A 141 12.59 11.46 9.69
CA PRO A 141 11.33 11.98 10.21
C PRO A 141 10.12 11.18 9.74
N LYS A 142 9.08 11.09 10.59
CA LYS A 142 7.86 10.33 10.28
C LYS A 142 7.08 10.91 9.10
N TRP A 143 7.23 12.21 8.85
CA TRP A 143 6.60 12.95 7.74
C TRP A 143 7.45 12.99 6.46
N ASP A 144 8.68 12.47 6.48
CA ASP A 144 9.55 12.44 5.30
C ASP A 144 9.23 11.20 4.45
N ALA A 145 8.19 11.30 3.63
CA ALA A 145 7.74 10.17 2.81
C ALA A 145 8.81 9.66 1.83
N THR A 146 9.64 10.55 1.29
CA THR A 146 10.70 10.17 0.34
C THR A 146 11.70 9.24 1.01
N ASN A 147 12.27 9.65 2.14
CA ASN A 147 13.29 8.85 2.82
C ASN A 147 12.69 7.64 3.56
N GLN A 148 11.47 7.77 4.09
CA GLN A 148 10.75 6.62 4.65
C GLN A 148 10.55 5.55 3.58
N TYR A 149 10.15 5.93 2.37
CA TYR A 149 9.97 5.00 1.25
C TYR A 149 11.29 4.35 0.81
N LEU A 150 12.38 5.11 0.70
CA LEU A 150 13.70 4.55 0.37
C LEU A 150 14.12 3.49 1.40
N ALA A 151 13.95 3.75 2.69
CA ALA A 151 14.26 2.80 3.76
C ALA A 151 13.28 1.62 3.84
N TYR A 152 12.03 1.83 3.42
CA TYR A 152 11.02 0.78 3.28
C TYR A 152 11.38 -0.20 2.16
N HIS A 153 11.82 0.31 1.01
CA HIS A 153 12.19 -0.48 -0.15
C HIS A 153 13.55 -1.19 0.01
N GLU A 154 14.59 -0.48 0.45
CA GLU A 154 15.95 -1.04 0.54
C GLU A 154 16.20 -1.86 1.82
N GLY A 155 15.30 -1.76 2.80
CA GLY A 155 15.60 -2.15 4.17
C GLY A 155 16.43 -1.08 4.89
N ARG A 156 16.31 -1.02 6.23
CA ARG A 156 17.04 -0.03 7.06
C ARG A 156 18.56 -0.10 6.90
N THR A 157 19.12 -1.31 6.81
CA THR A 157 20.57 -1.52 6.61
C THR A 157 21.01 -1.11 5.21
N GLY A 158 20.22 -1.43 4.17
CA GLY A 158 20.52 -1.01 2.79
C GLY A 158 20.51 0.50 2.64
N TYR A 159 19.49 1.16 3.20
CA TYR A 159 19.42 2.62 3.26
C TYR A 159 20.62 3.24 3.96
N SER A 160 20.97 2.75 5.16
CA SER A 160 22.13 3.25 5.91
C SER A 160 23.46 3.07 5.17
N ARG A 161 23.56 2.07 4.28
CA ARG A 161 24.73 1.83 3.42
C ARG A 161 24.68 2.61 2.10
N GLY A 162 23.61 3.38 1.85
CA GLY A 162 23.46 4.17 0.64
C GLY A 162 23.17 3.37 -0.63
N SER A 163 22.64 2.14 -0.52
CA SER A 163 22.41 1.27 -1.70
C SER A 163 21.45 1.86 -2.73
N HIS A 164 20.55 2.76 -2.30
CA HIS A 164 19.64 3.49 -3.18
C HIS A 164 20.35 4.45 -4.14
N ASN A 165 21.55 4.95 -3.80
CA ASN A 165 22.27 5.91 -4.63
C ASN A 165 22.70 5.30 -5.98
N ALA A 166 22.89 3.97 -6.02
CA ALA A 166 23.19 3.24 -7.24
C ALA A 166 21.94 2.92 -8.09
N LYS A 167 20.74 3.32 -7.65
CA LYS A 167 19.46 3.01 -8.28
C LYS A 167 18.71 4.31 -8.66
N PRO A 168 19.09 5.01 -9.76
CA PRO A 168 18.44 6.24 -10.17
C PRO A 168 16.91 6.12 -10.32
N TRP A 169 16.45 4.96 -10.79
CA TRP A 169 15.02 4.66 -10.90
C TRP A 169 14.31 4.70 -9.53
N LEU A 170 14.96 4.22 -8.46
CA LEU A 170 14.39 4.15 -7.12
C LEU A 170 14.33 5.55 -6.50
N LEU A 171 15.37 6.37 -6.70
CA LEU A 171 15.36 7.78 -6.30
C LEU A 171 14.18 8.52 -6.94
N ALA A 172 13.96 8.31 -8.24
CA ALA A 172 12.82 8.91 -8.95
C ALA A 172 11.47 8.40 -8.44
N VAL A 173 11.35 7.11 -8.08
CA VAL A 173 10.12 6.57 -7.45
C VAL A 173 9.89 7.22 -6.09
N ALA A 174 10.91 7.27 -5.23
CA ALA A 174 10.81 7.86 -3.91
C ALA A 174 10.40 9.34 -3.97
N GLN A 175 10.96 10.10 -4.91
CA GLN A 175 10.54 11.48 -5.13
C GLN A 175 9.05 11.58 -5.47
N ARG A 176 8.56 10.73 -6.39
CA ARG A 176 7.12 10.68 -6.72
C ARG A 176 6.24 10.30 -5.53
N VAL A 177 6.74 9.48 -4.59
CA VAL A 177 6.04 9.19 -3.33
C VAL A 177 5.97 10.44 -2.46
N GLY A 178 7.08 11.18 -2.33
CA GLY A 178 7.11 12.47 -1.62
C GLY A 178 6.16 13.50 -2.21
N ASP A 179 6.15 13.67 -3.54
CA ASP A 179 5.26 14.63 -4.21
C ASP A 179 3.78 14.25 -4.02
N ARG A 180 3.47 12.95 -4.08
CA ARG A 180 2.12 12.44 -3.82
C ARG A 180 1.69 12.63 -2.37
N GLU A 181 2.60 12.41 -1.41
CA GLU A 181 2.33 12.68 0.00
C GLU A 181 1.92 14.12 0.21
N GLN A 182 2.67 15.08 -0.36
CA GLN A 182 2.38 16.50 -0.19
C GLN A 182 1.01 16.86 -0.77
N ARG A 183 0.68 16.32 -1.94
CA ARG A 183 -0.64 16.49 -2.56
C ARG A 183 -1.76 15.93 -1.68
N TYR A 184 -1.63 14.68 -1.24
CA TYR A 184 -2.63 14.06 -0.37
C TYR A 184 -2.77 14.80 0.96
N ARG A 185 -1.67 15.26 1.55
CA ARG A 185 -1.68 16.06 2.78
C ARG A 185 -2.51 17.34 2.61
N ALA A 186 -2.30 18.06 1.50
CA ALA A 186 -3.06 19.27 1.18
C ALA A 186 -4.55 18.99 0.91
N GLN A 187 -4.88 17.86 0.29
CA GLN A 187 -6.27 17.48 0.04
C GLN A 187 -6.97 17.05 1.34
N LEU A 188 -6.31 16.27 2.20
CA LEU A 188 -6.88 15.75 3.44
C LEU A 188 -7.33 16.81 4.45
N THR A 189 -6.76 18.03 4.39
CA THR A 189 -7.20 19.16 5.22
C THR A 189 -8.51 19.78 4.73
N SER A 190 -8.83 19.67 3.44
CA SER A 190 -10.02 20.26 2.82
C SER A 190 -11.16 19.26 2.58
N CYS A 191 -10.94 17.96 2.84
CA CYS A 191 -12.00 16.97 2.73
C CYS A 191 -13.12 17.30 3.73
N ARG A 192 -14.32 17.58 3.22
CA ARG A 192 -15.54 17.68 4.03
C ARG A 192 -15.81 16.30 4.62
N ARG A 193 -15.92 16.23 5.95
CA ARG A 193 -16.15 15.00 6.72
C ARG A 193 -17.62 14.87 7.06
#